data_AF-A0A9X3WU26-F1
#
_entry.id   AF-A0A9X3WU26-F1
#
_cell.length_a   1.000
_cell.length_b   1.000
_cell.length_c   1.000
_cell.angle_alpha   90.00
_cell.angle_beta   90.00
_cell.angle_gamma   90.00
#
_symmetry.space_group_name_H-M   'P 1'
#
loop_
_entity.id
_entity.type
_entity.pdbx_description
1 polymer ?
#
loop_
_entity_poly.entity_id
_entity_poly.type
_entity_poly.pdbx_seq_one_letter_code
_entity_poly.pdbx_strand_id
1 'polypeptide(L)'
;MIKKLSTVALSVTLIGSLVFTSGASRVNFADENAQKDFGLSLANPVVGTPELVEKAKDLGVDLSRVDPAEKWNSGSKFQQAGDNRVTYQKAKGDVPMLVILAKFKGDDEPVGDPEGQVPAKYFEDLIFGNEYNPYELDQFKQYAEFNGVKAPTNKTMQNAYKESSNGRINLVNKENTDYKWVELPKGASYYLDQDGTYADGDSYKYGNENGYARIGELVRDALEAADDQVDFSKYAEDGEVPNVFIIHEGTGAEFSRDPAQIWSHKWNLLSALYYGKYYETGKPAPEYEGVDYNDWENNTIKEDMTYDGVIVNNYNIQPEIGGNVSGYNLETGGYDEELKTGPYPAQAGVYAHEFGHALGLPDFYDTAYTSEGVGNYSMMAGGSWMRYPDASAYSGNSPTNFDPFSKIFLDWAEPINVTPESGIQEITLPSIDKADATNGIVKMEVPGSNGTEYFLFENIQQSGFNEGLIRQGEDSNGLVAWHVDENIINLYQTAGFRPNNVENWMNKRFQYNQSQTASDGTEVTHYGLSVLQADGNYDLEKYVNRGDAGDFFKTGDSLTPNSSNVHTGSYYFWKGNSATPADSGIHVTDIVENDDGSITANFYYSTNEAKVK
;
A
#
# COMPACT_ATOMS: atom_id res chain seq x y z
N MET A 1 16.77 -43.00 -1.46
CA MET A 1 17.28 -43.58 -0.19
C MET A 1 18.44 -42.71 0.23
N ILE A 2 18.40 -41.85 1.24
CA ILE A 2 17.90 -41.99 2.61
C ILE A 2 17.42 -40.60 3.09
N LYS A 3 16.27 -40.57 3.76
CA LYS A 3 15.72 -39.43 4.51
C LYS A 3 16.59 -39.11 5.73
N LYS A 4 16.80 -37.83 6.02
CA LYS A 4 16.96 -37.27 7.38
C LYS A 4 16.10 -35.99 7.40
N LEU A 5 14.82 -36.08 7.71
CA LEU A 5 14.21 -35.93 9.04
C LEU A 5 14.72 -34.70 9.79
N SER A 6 13.86 -33.70 9.78
CA SER A 6 13.86 -32.44 10.52
C SER A 6 14.03 -32.67 12.02
N THR A 7 14.80 -31.79 12.65
CA THR A 7 14.86 -31.67 14.11
C THR A 7 15.07 -30.20 14.45
N VAL A 8 13.99 -29.41 14.41
CA VAL A 8 13.92 -28.16 15.16
C VAL A 8 12.52 -28.11 15.78
N ALA A 9 12.49 -28.47 17.06
CA ALA A 9 11.44 -28.11 17.98
C ALA A 9 12.14 -27.31 19.07
N LEU A 10 11.96 -25.99 19.12
CA LEU A 10 12.29 -25.20 20.32
C LEU A 10 11.54 -23.86 20.33
N SER A 11 10.50 -23.85 21.17
CA SER A 11 10.03 -22.77 22.04
C SER A 11 9.87 -21.35 21.48
N VAL A 12 8.63 -21.01 21.14
CA VAL A 12 8.13 -19.63 21.15
C VAL A 12 7.38 -19.40 22.46
N THR A 13 7.85 -18.44 23.26
CA THR A 13 7.07 -17.86 24.37
C THR A 13 7.47 -16.40 24.50
N LEU A 14 6.60 -15.50 24.06
CA LEU A 14 6.44 -14.18 24.64
C LEU A 14 5.04 -13.66 24.29
N ILE A 15 4.11 -13.90 25.22
CA ILE A 15 2.84 -13.20 25.33
C ILE A 15 3.16 -11.85 25.97
N GLY A 16 2.82 -10.76 25.30
CA GLY A 16 3.05 -9.39 25.76
C GLY A 16 1.87 -8.48 25.48
N SER A 17 0.63 -8.90 25.77
CA SER A 17 -0.50 -7.98 25.90
C SER A 17 -0.59 -7.47 27.34
N LEU A 18 0.08 -6.34 27.62
CA LEU A 18 -0.13 -5.60 28.85
C LEU A 18 -1.23 -4.55 28.63
N VAL A 19 -2.44 -4.90 29.06
CA VAL A 19 -3.55 -3.97 29.26
C VAL A 19 -3.23 -3.08 30.46
N PHE A 20 -3.03 -1.78 30.25
CA PHE A 20 -2.96 -0.82 31.35
C PHE A 20 -4.30 -0.10 31.53
N THR A 21 -4.98 -0.43 32.62
CA THR A 21 -6.10 0.35 33.17
C THR A 21 -5.53 1.42 34.10
N SER A 22 -5.85 2.69 33.85
CA SER A 22 -5.38 3.83 34.66
C SER A 22 -6.34 4.12 35.82
N GLY A 23 -5.78 4.23 37.04
CA GLY A 23 -6.48 4.62 38.26
C GLY A 23 -5.81 5.82 38.95
N ALA A 24 -6.51 6.96 38.94
CA ALA A 24 -6.34 8.24 39.66
C ALA A 24 -5.22 8.38 40.72
N SER A 25 -4.48 9.51 40.79
CA SER A 25 -4.98 10.77 41.39
C SER A 25 -4.06 12.01 41.18
N ARG A 26 -4.63 13.02 40.50
CA ARG A 26 -4.52 14.50 40.60
C ARG A 26 -3.31 15.18 41.29
N VAL A 27 -2.66 16.10 40.55
CA VAL A 27 -2.55 17.54 40.90
C VAL A 27 -2.60 18.38 39.60
N ASN A 28 -3.42 19.45 39.60
CA ASN A 28 -3.76 20.32 38.46
C ASN A 28 -2.70 21.38 38.13
N PHE A 29 -2.51 21.66 36.82
CA PHE A 29 -2.56 23.02 36.24
C PHE A 29 -3.25 22.95 34.86
N ALA A 30 -4.24 23.82 34.64
CA ALA A 30 -4.88 24.11 33.33
C ALA A 30 -3.89 24.86 32.42
N ASP A 31 -3.89 24.78 31.09
CA ASP A 31 -4.98 24.84 30.11
C ASP A 31 -4.64 24.10 28.79
N GLU A 32 -5.70 23.68 28.10
CA GLU A 32 -5.87 23.32 26.68
C GLU A 32 -4.66 22.78 25.88
N ASN A 33 -4.63 21.45 25.71
CA ASN A 33 -4.36 20.83 24.42
C ASN A 33 -5.02 19.45 24.37
N ALA A 34 -5.82 19.23 23.33
CA ALA A 34 -6.41 17.94 23.04
C ALA A 34 -5.27 16.94 22.79
N GLN A 35 -5.14 15.96 23.67
CA GLN A 35 -4.21 14.85 23.51
C GLN A 35 -4.72 13.99 22.35
N LYS A 36 -4.19 14.23 21.14
CA LYS A 36 -4.30 13.29 20.02
C LYS A 36 -3.36 12.13 20.34
N ASP A 37 -3.95 11.00 20.72
CA ASP A 37 -3.27 9.72 20.78
C ASP A 37 -3.21 9.18 19.35
N PHE A 38 -2.03 9.19 18.72
CA PHE A 38 -1.87 8.93 17.28
C PHE A 38 -1.81 7.44 16.91
N GLY A 39 -2.08 6.52 17.85
CA GLY A 39 -2.34 5.11 17.55
C GLY A 39 -1.40 4.51 16.50
N LEU A 40 -0.08 4.64 16.73
CA LEU A 40 0.94 4.32 15.74
C LEU A 40 0.89 2.84 15.35
N SER A 41 0.50 2.58 14.10
CA SER A 41 0.57 1.27 13.45
C SER A 41 2.00 1.00 12.96
N LEU A 42 2.46 -0.25 13.10
CA LEU A 42 3.78 -0.69 12.66
C LEU A 42 3.99 -0.43 11.15
N ALA A 43 5.24 -0.14 10.78
CA ALA A 43 5.66 -0.04 9.39
C ALA A 43 5.30 -1.31 8.63
N ASN A 44 4.69 -1.15 7.45
CA ASN A 44 4.52 -2.23 6.51
C ASN A 44 5.45 -2.01 5.31
N PRO A 45 6.26 -3.00 4.95
CA PRO A 45 7.06 -2.96 3.73
C PRO A 45 6.16 -3.06 2.50
N VAL A 46 6.48 -2.32 1.44
CA VAL A 46 5.82 -2.49 0.12
C VAL A 46 6.00 -3.92 -0.37
N VAL A 47 5.02 -4.52 -1.02
CA VAL A 47 5.21 -5.85 -1.61
C VAL A 47 6.36 -5.84 -2.63
N GLY A 48 7.23 -6.85 -2.58
CA GLY A 48 8.27 -7.05 -3.61
C GLY A 48 7.70 -7.07 -5.03
N THR A 49 8.56 -6.89 -6.04
CA THR A 49 8.11 -6.94 -7.45
C THR A 49 7.27 -8.21 -7.69
N PRO A 50 6.17 -8.15 -8.46
CA PRO A 50 5.30 -9.33 -8.52
C PRO A 50 5.98 -10.55 -9.16
N GLU A 51 6.97 -10.36 -10.04
CA GLU A 51 7.84 -11.44 -10.55
C GLU A 51 8.59 -12.16 -9.42
N LEU A 52 9.14 -11.40 -8.48
CA LEU A 52 9.88 -11.99 -7.36
C LEU A 52 8.94 -12.63 -6.35
N VAL A 53 7.73 -12.08 -6.18
CA VAL A 53 6.69 -12.72 -5.36
C VAL A 53 6.29 -14.05 -5.98
N GLU A 54 5.95 -14.09 -7.27
CA GLU A 54 5.60 -15.32 -7.99
C GLU A 54 6.75 -16.34 -7.96
N LYS A 55 7.98 -15.90 -8.21
CA LYS A 55 9.15 -16.77 -8.08
C LYS A 55 9.31 -17.32 -6.65
N ALA A 56 9.11 -16.49 -5.63
CA ALA A 56 9.12 -16.94 -4.24
C ALA A 56 8.02 -17.99 -3.98
N LYS A 57 6.81 -17.79 -4.51
CA LYS A 57 5.72 -18.79 -4.46
C LYS A 57 6.12 -20.11 -5.12
N ASP A 58 6.66 -20.06 -6.33
CA ASP A 58 7.13 -21.24 -7.09
C ASP A 58 8.21 -22.02 -6.35
N LEU A 59 9.07 -21.30 -5.63
CA LEU A 59 10.13 -21.86 -4.80
C LEU A 59 9.65 -22.33 -3.42
N GLY A 60 8.38 -22.10 -3.07
CA GLY A 60 7.81 -22.41 -1.75
C GLY A 60 8.40 -21.57 -0.63
N VAL A 61 8.92 -20.37 -0.95
CA VAL A 61 9.42 -19.38 0.01
C VAL A 61 8.22 -18.67 0.62
N ASP A 62 8.09 -18.80 1.94
CA ASP A 62 7.06 -18.10 2.71
C ASP A 62 7.43 -16.62 2.84
N LEU A 63 6.62 -15.76 2.23
CA LEU A 63 6.77 -14.30 2.33
C LEU A 63 5.98 -13.70 3.50
N SER A 64 5.22 -14.53 4.23
CA SER A 64 4.49 -14.07 5.41
C SER A 64 5.46 -13.87 6.58
N ARG A 65 5.35 -12.72 7.25
CA ARG A 65 5.88 -12.60 8.62
C ARG A 65 4.91 -13.35 9.52
N VAL A 66 5.44 -14.37 10.20
CA VAL A 66 4.71 -15.36 11.01
C VAL A 66 3.60 -14.73 11.87
N ASP A 67 2.34 -15.09 11.59
CA ASP A 67 1.18 -14.83 12.45
C ASP A 67 0.94 -16.03 13.40
N PRO A 68 0.82 -15.84 14.74
CA PRO A 68 0.53 -16.92 15.69
C PRO A 68 -0.94 -17.43 15.71
N ALA A 69 -1.82 -17.06 14.78
CA ALA A 69 -3.24 -17.38 14.84
C ALA A 69 -3.66 -18.74 14.22
N GLU A 70 -3.15 -19.87 14.72
CA GLU A 70 -3.86 -21.16 14.60
C GLU A 70 -4.71 -21.43 15.84
N LYS A 71 -6.02 -21.19 15.75
CA LYS A 71 -7.06 -22.05 16.34
C LYS A 71 -8.48 -21.63 15.93
N TRP A 72 -9.16 -22.57 15.27
CA TRP A 72 -10.59 -22.54 14.98
C TRP A 72 -11.46 -22.25 16.22
N ASN A 73 -12.46 -21.40 16.02
CA ASN A 73 -13.74 -21.49 16.69
C ASN A 73 -14.87 -21.11 15.72
N SER A 74 -16.02 -21.77 15.89
CA SER A 74 -17.24 -21.47 15.15
C SER A 74 -17.92 -20.25 15.77
N GLY A 75 -17.79 -19.12 15.11
CA GLY A 75 -18.40 -17.86 15.52
C GLY A 75 -19.92 -17.86 15.37
N SER A 76 -20.59 -17.10 16.23
CA SER A 76 -22.02 -16.83 16.17
C SER A 76 -22.26 -15.33 16.07
N LYS A 77 -23.07 -14.95 15.07
CA LYS A 77 -23.61 -13.62 14.73
C LYS A 77 -22.60 -12.59 14.20
N PHE A 78 -22.65 -12.36 12.88
CA PHE A 78 -22.30 -11.08 12.27
C PHE A 78 -23.06 -9.94 12.97
N GLN A 79 -22.35 -8.84 13.21
CA GLN A 79 -22.82 -7.70 14.01
C GLN A 79 -24.05 -7.02 13.37
N GLN A 80 -24.86 -6.34 14.20
CA GLN A 80 -25.84 -5.37 13.67
C GLN A 80 -25.10 -4.32 12.83
N ALA A 81 -25.79 -3.68 11.88
CA ALA A 81 -25.24 -2.55 11.13
C ALA A 81 -24.56 -1.55 12.07
N GLY A 82 -23.24 -1.45 11.95
CA GLY A 82 -22.46 -0.40 12.58
C GLY A 82 -22.84 0.97 12.00
N ASP A 83 -22.32 2.02 12.62
CA ASP A 83 -22.36 3.39 12.10
C ASP A 83 -20.93 3.97 12.12
N ASN A 84 -19.94 3.09 11.95
CA ASN A 84 -18.53 3.42 12.01
C ASN A 84 -18.09 3.86 10.62
N ARG A 85 -17.98 5.18 10.44
CA ARG A 85 -17.57 5.82 9.20
C ARG A 85 -16.08 6.08 9.19
N VAL A 86 -15.44 5.89 8.04
CA VAL A 86 -14.07 6.35 7.85
C VAL A 86 -14.04 7.88 7.94
N THR A 87 -13.07 8.44 8.65
CA THR A 87 -12.83 9.89 8.64
C THR A 87 -12.08 10.24 7.36
N TYR A 88 -12.77 10.88 6.42
CA TYR A 88 -12.20 11.22 5.11
C TYR A 88 -11.13 12.31 5.23
N GLN A 89 -10.03 12.17 4.50
CA GLN A 89 -8.94 13.13 4.49
C GLN A 89 -8.86 13.80 3.13
N LYS A 90 -9.30 15.05 3.05
CA LYS A 90 -9.36 15.76 1.76
C LYS A 90 -7.97 16.23 1.33
N ALA A 91 -7.61 15.99 0.08
CA ALA A 91 -6.39 16.51 -0.54
C ALA A 91 -6.74 17.29 -1.81
N LYS A 92 -6.50 18.62 -1.81
CA LYS A 92 -6.83 19.52 -2.92
C LYS A 92 -5.79 20.64 -3.05
N GLY A 93 -5.59 21.10 -4.29
CA GLY A 93 -4.65 22.18 -4.60
C GLY A 93 -3.21 21.70 -4.53
N ASP A 94 -2.32 22.59 -4.13
CA ASP A 94 -0.90 22.29 -4.01
C ASP A 94 -0.66 21.49 -2.73
N VAL A 95 -0.17 20.26 -2.90
CA VAL A 95 0.18 19.31 -1.85
C VAL A 95 1.70 19.30 -1.71
N PRO A 96 2.25 19.86 -0.63
CA PRO A 96 3.69 19.92 -0.42
C PRO A 96 4.28 18.52 -0.18
N MET A 97 5.43 18.25 -0.77
CA MET A 97 6.19 17.03 -0.54
C MET A 97 7.64 17.38 -0.21
N LEU A 98 8.08 17.01 0.99
CA LEU A 98 9.47 17.17 1.41
C LEU A 98 10.25 15.91 1.00
N VAL A 99 11.30 16.09 0.19
CA VAL A 99 12.11 15.00 -0.34
C VAL A 99 13.57 15.21 0.03
N ILE A 100 14.23 14.18 0.55
CA ILE A 100 15.65 14.17 0.93
C ILE A 100 16.33 13.02 0.19
N LEU A 101 17.42 13.31 -0.52
CA LEU A 101 18.25 12.29 -1.18
C LEU A 101 19.43 11.98 -0.27
N ALA A 102 19.58 10.74 0.20
CA ALA A 102 20.60 10.35 1.18
C ALA A 102 21.56 9.31 0.60
N LYS A 103 22.85 9.64 0.55
CA LYS A 103 23.92 8.75 0.10
C LYS A 103 24.84 8.36 1.25
N PHE A 104 25.46 7.19 1.15
CA PHE A 104 26.38 6.67 2.14
C PHE A 104 27.75 7.36 2.09
N LYS A 105 28.52 7.19 3.17
CA LYS A 105 29.79 7.89 3.34
C LYS A 105 30.93 7.25 2.57
N GLY A 106 31.64 8.09 1.80
CA GLY A 106 32.87 7.68 1.13
C GLY A 106 32.60 6.60 0.10
N ASP A 107 33.40 5.52 0.13
CA ASP A 107 33.30 4.40 -0.81
C ASP A 107 32.60 3.16 -0.19
N ASP A 108 31.96 3.31 0.99
CA ASP A 108 31.19 2.25 1.66
C ASP A 108 29.72 2.32 1.21
N GLU A 109 29.49 1.84 -0.01
CA GLU A 109 28.21 1.86 -0.74
C GLU A 109 27.46 0.52 -0.62
N PRO A 110 26.16 0.47 -0.97
CA PRO A 110 25.40 -0.76 -1.00
C PRO A 110 26.02 -1.82 -1.93
N VAL A 111 25.92 -3.10 -1.57
CA VAL A 111 26.45 -4.17 -2.42
C VAL A 111 25.78 -4.15 -3.80
N GLY A 112 26.60 -4.05 -4.85
CA GLY A 112 26.16 -4.10 -6.25
C GLY A 112 25.74 -2.76 -6.84
N ASP A 113 25.84 -1.66 -6.09
CA ASP A 113 25.46 -0.35 -6.57
C ASP A 113 26.32 0.10 -7.79
N PRO A 114 25.77 0.85 -8.76
CA PRO A 114 26.55 1.41 -9.84
C PRO A 114 27.44 2.54 -9.33
N GLU A 115 28.50 2.87 -10.08
CA GLU A 115 29.43 3.93 -9.69
C GLU A 115 28.72 5.29 -9.66
N GLY A 116 28.56 5.84 -8.46
CA GLY A 116 27.96 7.13 -8.20
C GLY A 116 26.43 7.16 -8.35
N GLN A 117 25.84 8.28 -7.94
CA GLN A 117 24.39 8.43 -7.87
C GLN A 117 23.79 8.99 -9.17
N VAL A 118 22.59 8.54 -9.50
CA VAL A 118 21.61 9.19 -10.35
C VAL A 118 21.53 10.69 -9.98
N PRO A 119 21.74 11.60 -10.95
CA PRO A 119 21.72 13.02 -10.65
C PRO A 119 20.38 13.45 -10.06
N ALA A 120 20.44 14.21 -8.97
CA ALA A 120 19.30 14.63 -8.16
C ALA A 120 18.12 15.23 -8.96
N LYS A 121 18.40 15.95 -10.05
CA LYS A 121 17.40 16.50 -10.97
C LYS A 121 16.43 15.43 -11.52
N TYR A 122 16.90 14.20 -11.75
CA TYR A 122 16.03 13.14 -12.27
C TYR A 122 14.92 12.75 -11.29
N PHE A 123 15.16 12.87 -9.97
CA PHE A 123 14.11 12.67 -8.96
C PHE A 123 13.15 13.87 -8.90
N GLU A 124 13.65 15.09 -9.08
CA GLU A 124 12.79 16.26 -9.22
C GLU A 124 11.86 16.15 -10.44
N ASP A 125 12.41 15.74 -11.59
CA ASP A 125 11.67 15.50 -12.84
C ASP A 125 10.65 14.34 -12.66
N LEU A 126 11.04 13.25 -11.98
CA LEU A 126 10.15 12.12 -11.68
C LEU A 126 8.99 12.51 -10.75
N ILE A 127 9.26 13.30 -9.71
CA ILE A 127 8.29 13.57 -8.64
C ILE A 127 7.38 14.74 -9.02
N PHE A 128 7.96 15.87 -9.45
CA PHE A 128 7.25 17.13 -9.67
C PHE A 128 7.11 17.49 -11.16
N GLY A 129 7.92 16.90 -12.03
CA GLY A 129 7.91 17.16 -13.46
C GLY A 129 6.69 16.57 -14.18
N ASN A 130 6.41 17.09 -15.39
CA ASN A 130 5.47 16.43 -16.31
C ASN A 130 6.18 15.45 -17.26
N GLU A 131 7.52 15.46 -17.27
CA GLU A 131 8.36 14.56 -18.04
C GLU A 131 9.57 14.14 -17.19
N TYR A 132 9.96 12.88 -17.33
CA TYR A 132 11.11 12.21 -16.72
C TYR A 132 11.72 11.30 -17.78
N ASN A 133 12.95 11.62 -18.21
CA ASN A 133 13.63 10.88 -19.27
C ASN A 133 14.95 10.29 -18.76
N PRO A 134 14.91 9.23 -17.94
CA PRO A 134 16.12 8.62 -17.37
C PRO A 134 17.04 8.03 -18.45
N TYR A 135 16.50 7.75 -19.64
CA TYR A 135 17.20 7.09 -20.74
C TYR A 135 18.29 7.95 -21.39
N GLU A 136 18.46 9.20 -20.96
CA GLU A 136 19.61 10.04 -21.32
C GLU A 136 20.89 9.60 -20.59
N LEU A 137 20.75 8.96 -19.42
CA LEU A 137 21.85 8.41 -18.64
C LEU A 137 22.36 7.10 -19.24
N ASP A 138 23.68 6.95 -19.34
CA ASP A 138 24.32 5.79 -19.99
C ASP A 138 23.84 4.45 -19.41
N GLN A 139 23.65 4.37 -18.09
CA GLN A 139 23.19 3.16 -17.41
C GLN A 139 21.74 2.75 -17.77
N PHE A 140 20.90 3.69 -18.23
CA PHE A 140 19.49 3.43 -18.54
C PHE A 140 19.17 3.47 -20.04
N LYS A 141 20.11 3.87 -20.91
CA LYS A 141 19.89 3.96 -22.38
C LYS A 141 19.28 2.70 -23.01
N GLN A 142 19.65 1.53 -22.48
CA GLN A 142 19.14 0.24 -22.95
C GLN A 142 17.62 0.05 -22.74
N TYR A 143 17.00 0.83 -21.84
CA TYR A 143 15.57 0.77 -21.54
C TYR A 143 14.77 1.86 -22.26
N ALA A 144 15.35 2.59 -23.21
CA ALA A 144 14.63 3.62 -23.97
C ALA A 144 13.51 3.03 -24.86
N GLU A 145 13.65 1.77 -25.25
CA GLU A 145 12.75 1.07 -26.14
C GLU A 145 12.75 -0.43 -25.85
N PHE A 146 11.58 -1.07 -25.93
CA PHE A 146 11.44 -2.51 -25.84
C PHE A 146 10.53 -3.01 -26.96
N ASN A 147 11.02 -3.96 -27.76
CA ASN A 147 10.30 -4.53 -28.90
C ASN A 147 9.68 -3.50 -29.85
N GLY A 148 10.35 -2.37 -30.08
CA GLY A 148 9.85 -1.29 -30.94
C GLY A 148 8.89 -0.31 -30.26
N VAL A 149 8.55 -0.53 -28.99
CA VAL A 149 7.73 0.38 -28.17
C VAL A 149 8.66 1.25 -27.34
N LYS A 150 8.58 2.57 -27.53
CA LYS A 150 9.34 3.52 -26.72
C LYS A 150 8.81 3.55 -25.30
N ALA A 151 9.72 3.58 -24.34
CA ALA A 151 9.34 3.74 -22.96
C ALA A 151 8.79 5.17 -22.73
N PRO A 152 7.66 5.31 -22.04
CA PRO A 152 7.03 6.61 -21.86
C PRO A 152 7.83 7.47 -20.87
N THR A 153 8.00 8.75 -21.22
CA THR A 153 8.70 9.72 -20.35
C THR A 153 7.72 10.61 -19.59
N ASN A 154 6.43 10.55 -19.89
CA ASN A 154 5.39 11.35 -19.23
C ASN A 154 4.75 10.63 -18.03
N LYS A 155 5.25 9.47 -17.61
CA LYS A 155 4.71 8.74 -16.46
C LYS A 155 5.39 9.14 -15.16
N THR A 156 5.29 10.42 -14.83
CA THR A 156 5.81 10.99 -13.58
C THR A 156 4.82 10.78 -12.44
N MET A 157 5.29 10.88 -11.20
CA MET A 157 4.44 10.83 -10.01
C MET A 157 3.41 11.97 -10.04
N GLN A 158 3.84 13.19 -10.38
CA GLN A 158 2.95 14.33 -10.60
C GLN A 158 1.80 14.01 -11.58
N ASN A 159 2.09 13.32 -12.68
CA ASN A 159 1.07 12.97 -13.67
C ASN A 159 0.15 11.84 -13.17
N ALA A 160 0.68 10.84 -12.45
CA ALA A 160 -0.12 9.76 -11.86
C ALA A 160 -1.17 10.31 -10.88
N TYR A 161 -0.76 11.29 -10.05
CA TYR A 161 -1.65 11.99 -9.13
C TYR A 161 -2.62 12.93 -9.84
N LYS A 162 -2.20 13.66 -10.88
CA LYS A 162 -3.11 14.51 -11.68
C LYS A 162 -4.20 13.69 -12.35
N GLU A 163 -3.85 12.57 -12.98
CA GLU A 163 -4.82 11.70 -13.64
C GLU A 163 -5.80 11.10 -12.61
N SER A 164 -5.30 10.53 -11.51
CA SER A 164 -6.15 9.91 -10.49
C SER A 164 -7.02 10.91 -9.73
N SER A 165 -6.58 12.17 -9.59
CA SER A 165 -7.29 13.22 -8.87
C SER A 165 -8.22 14.08 -9.73
N ASN A 166 -8.34 13.78 -11.04
CA ASN A 166 -9.01 14.65 -12.00
C ASN A 166 -8.46 16.09 -11.99
N GLY A 167 -7.14 16.22 -11.82
CA GLY A 167 -6.43 17.50 -11.74
C GLY A 167 -6.71 18.31 -10.46
N ARG A 168 -7.28 17.70 -9.41
CA ARG A 168 -7.60 18.39 -8.16
C ARG A 168 -6.37 18.66 -7.29
N ILE A 169 -5.25 17.98 -7.53
CA ILE A 169 -4.00 18.23 -6.81
C ILE A 169 -2.81 18.50 -7.72
N ASN A 170 -1.82 19.22 -7.18
CA ASN A 170 -0.47 19.33 -7.71
C ASN A 170 0.53 18.99 -6.60
N LEU A 171 1.58 18.26 -6.90
CA LEU A 171 2.66 18.02 -5.95
C LEU A 171 3.62 19.20 -6.04
N VAL A 172 4.03 19.77 -4.91
CA VAL A 172 4.93 20.93 -4.91
C VAL A 172 6.10 20.75 -3.96
N ASN A 173 7.28 21.13 -4.44
CA ASN A 173 8.42 21.40 -3.59
C ASN A 173 8.29 22.83 -3.04
N LYS A 174 8.47 23.03 -1.73
CA LYS A 174 8.50 24.37 -1.10
C LYS A 174 9.90 24.95 -1.01
N GLU A 175 10.93 24.16 -1.32
CA GLU A 175 12.30 24.66 -1.39
C GLU A 175 12.61 25.35 -2.72
N ASN A 176 13.46 26.37 -2.65
CA ASN A 176 13.94 27.13 -3.81
C ASN A 176 15.40 26.78 -4.17
N THR A 177 15.89 25.65 -3.66
CA THR A 177 17.26 25.16 -3.85
C THR A 177 17.24 23.90 -4.69
N ASP A 178 18.29 23.71 -5.50
CA ASP A 178 18.46 22.49 -6.29
C ASP A 178 18.50 21.26 -5.37
N TYR A 179 17.82 20.18 -5.77
CA TYR A 179 17.93 18.88 -5.13
C TYR A 179 19.39 18.42 -5.11
N LYS A 180 19.84 17.92 -3.96
CA LYS A 180 21.20 17.39 -3.77
C LYS A 180 21.17 16.18 -2.86
N TRP A 181 22.15 15.31 -3.09
CA TRP A 181 22.47 14.21 -2.21
C TRP A 181 23.14 14.74 -0.94
N VAL A 182 22.55 14.46 0.22
CA VAL A 182 23.18 14.64 1.52
C VAL A 182 24.00 13.40 1.84
N GLU A 183 25.23 13.60 2.32
CA GLU A 183 26.11 12.50 2.68
C GLU A 183 25.90 12.13 4.14
N LEU A 184 25.54 10.87 4.38
CA LEU A 184 25.40 10.32 5.72
C LEU A 184 26.75 10.29 6.46
N PRO A 185 26.76 10.33 7.80
CA PRO A 185 28.00 10.32 8.58
C PRO A 185 28.70 8.96 8.64
N LYS A 186 28.04 7.89 8.19
CA LYS A 186 28.53 6.49 8.17
C LYS A 186 28.20 5.84 6.81
N GLY A 187 28.85 4.73 6.51
CA GLY A 187 28.66 4.02 5.24
C GLY A 187 27.61 2.89 5.31
N ALA A 188 27.35 2.26 4.17
CA ALA A 188 26.32 1.23 4.00
C ALA A 188 26.54 0.02 4.92
N SER A 189 27.78 -0.44 5.11
CA SER A 189 28.08 -1.54 6.05
C SER A 189 27.58 -1.28 7.47
N TYR A 190 27.56 -0.02 7.93
CA TYR A 190 27.03 0.32 9.24
C TYR A 190 25.51 0.23 9.32
N TYR A 191 24.80 0.83 8.35
CA TYR A 191 23.34 0.93 8.41
C TYR A 191 22.64 -0.36 7.96
N LEU A 192 23.24 -1.10 7.03
CA LEU A 192 22.60 -2.24 6.38
C LEU A 192 23.13 -3.60 6.89
N ASP A 193 24.10 -3.59 7.80
CA ASP A 193 24.80 -4.79 8.28
C ASP A 193 25.36 -5.67 7.14
N GLN A 194 25.92 -5.04 6.09
CA GLN A 194 26.44 -5.75 4.91
C GLN A 194 27.56 -6.73 5.23
N ASP A 195 28.29 -6.49 6.32
CA ASP A 195 29.35 -7.39 6.81
C ASP A 195 28.79 -8.62 7.56
N GLY A 196 27.46 -8.68 7.78
CA GLY A 196 26.77 -9.79 8.44
C GLY A 196 27.11 -9.93 9.93
N THR A 197 27.31 -8.82 10.65
CA THR A 197 27.65 -8.83 12.08
C THR A 197 26.53 -9.43 12.92
N TYR A 198 25.28 -9.17 12.54
CA TYR A 198 24.09 -9.66 13.21
C TYR A 198 23.42 -10.82 12.47
N ALA A 199 23.99 -11.27 11.35
CA ALA A 199 23.60 -12.48 10.65
C ALA A 199 24.22 -13.74 11.29
N ASP A 200 23.43 -14.81 11.39
CA ASP A 200 23.89 -16.18 11.69
C ASP A 200 23.40 -17.10 10.56
N GLY A 201 24.28 -17.39 9.61
CA GLY A 201 23.89 -17.98 8.33
C GLY A 201 22.93 -17.05 7.57
N ASP A 202 21.81 -17.59 7.11
CA ASP A 202 20.79 -16.85 6.34
C ASP A 202 19.74 -16.16 7.25
N SER A 203 19.99 -16.09 8.57
CA SER A 203 19.04 -15.54 9.54
C SER A 203 19.63 -14.36 10.30
N TYR A 204 18.92 -13.23 10.29
CA TYR A 204 19.28 -12.07 11.09
C TYR A 204 18.78 -12.21 12.51
N LYS A 205 19.63 -11.90 13.48
CA LYS A 205 19.24 -11.87 14.89
C LYS A 205 18.11 -10.88 15.10
N TYR A 206 17.10 -11.30 15.85
CA TYR A 206 15.96 -10.49 16.27
C TYR A 206 15.15 -9.81 15.16
N GLY A 207 15.35 -10.17 13.89
CA GLY A 207 14.66 -9.55 12.74
C GLY A 207 15.40 -8.36 12.13
N ASN A 208 16.74 -8.29 12.26
CA ASN A 208 17.55 -7.21 11.69
C ASN A 208 17.77 -7.30 10.16
N GLU A 209 16.97 -8.06 9.42
CA GLU A 209 17.01 -7.95 7.96
C GLU A 209 16.71 -6.51 7.51
N ASN A 210 17.21 -6.10 6.36
CA ASN A 210 16.97 -4.81 5.72
C ASN A 210 17.39 -3.58 6.56
N GLY A 211 18.36 -3.75 7.46
CA GLY A 211 18.92 -2.65 8.27
C GLY A 211 18.00 -2.12 9.38
N TYR A 212 16.95 -2.86 9.78
CA TYR A 212 15.97 -2.39 10.78
C TYR A 212 16.60 -1.95 12.11
N ALA A 213 17.74 -2.49 12.51
CA ALA A 213 18.47 -2.08 13.72
C ALA A 213 18.94 -0.63 13.67
N ARG A 214 19.25 -0.13 12.48
CA ARG A 214 19.91 1.16 12.28
C ARG A 214 19.08 2.12 11.43
N ILE A 215 17.90 1.71 10.96
CA ILE A 215 17.06 2.54 10.11
C ILE A 215 16.65 3.86 10.78
N GLY A 216 16.33 3.84 12.08
CA GLY A 216 16.04 5.06 12.84
C GLY A 216 17.25 5.99 12.93
N GLU A 217 18.46 5.44 13.05
CA GLU A 217 19.69 6.23 13.01
C GLU A 217 19.97 6.80 11.61
N LEU A 218 19.74 6.01 10.55
CA LEU A 218 19.87 6.47 9.17
C LEU A 218 18.95 7.66 8.89
N VAL A 219 17.68 7.55 9.28
CA VAL A 219 16.69 8.60 9.09
C VAL A 219 17.06 9.85 9.87
N ARG A 220 17.39 9.75 11.17
CA ARG A 220 17.88 10.88 11.95
C ARG A 220 19.09 11.54 11.29
N ASP A 221 20.08 10.74 10.90
CA ASP A 221 21.33 11.24 10.32
C ASP A 221 21.08 11.91 8.95
N ALA A 222 20.12 11.43 8.17
CA ALA A 222 19.69 12.07 6.91
C ALA A 222 18.99 13.41 7.17
N LEU A 223 18.14 13.50 8.18
CA LEU A 223 17.48 14.75 8.58
C LEU A 223 18.52 15.78 9.08
N GLU A 224 19.45 15.37 9.94
CA GLU A 224 20.53 16.23 10.43
C GLU A 224 21.44 16.72 9.28
N ALA A 225 21.76 15.85 8.32
CA ALA A 225 22.56 16.22 7.15
C ALA A 225 21.83 17.15 6.16
N ALA A 226 20.49 17.20 6.21
CA ALA A 226 19.65 18.05 5.37
C ALA A 226 19.24 19.37 6.03
N ASP A 227 19.45 19.52 7.34
CA ASP A 227 18.96 20.66 8.14
C ASP A 227 19.48 22.03 7.66
N ASP A 228 20.67 22.09 7.07
CA ASP A 228 21.21 23.32 6.51
C ASP A 228 20.62 23.70 5.13
N GLN A 229 19.88 22.77 4.51
CA GLN A 229 19.33 22.87 3.16
C GLN A 229 17.80 22.91 3.13
N VAL A 230 17.13 22.42 4.16
CA VAL A 230 15.68 22.30 4.25
C VAL A 230 15.18 23.14 5.41
N ASP A 231 14.10 23.90 5.19
CA ASP A 231 13.35 24.53 6.28
C ASP A 231 12.12 23.69 6.57
N PHE A 232 12.21 22.80 7.56
CA PHE A 232 11.16 21.85 7.91
C PHE A 232 9.86 22.56 8.32
N SER A 233 9.97 23.77 8.88
CA SER A 233 8.80 24.56 9.30
C SER A 233 7.88 24.95 8.14
N LYS A 234 8.42 25.03 6.90
CA LYS A 234 7.61 25.28 5.70
C LYS A 234 6.64 24.15 5.39
N TYR A 235 6.98 22.91 5.77
CA TYR A 235 6.19 21.72 5.47
C TYR A 235 5.27 21.31 6.61
N ALA A 236 5.46 21.89 7.80
CA ALA A 236 4.70 21.52 8.98
C ALA A 236 3.23 21.96 8.93
N GLU A 237 2.38 21.09 9.46
CA GLU A 237 0.98 21.34 9.75
C GLU A 237 0.78 21.09 11.25
N ASP A 238 0.17 22.05 11.96
CA ASP A 238 -0.03 21.97 13.42
C ASP A 238 1.25 21.67 14.25
N GLY A 239 2.42 22.08 13.75
CA GLY A 239 3.71 21.92 14.42
C GLY A 239 4.44 20.61 14.13
N GLU A 240 3.94 19.78 13.22
CA GLU A 240 4.58 18.54 12.78
C GLU A 240 4.66 18.48 11.25
N VAL A 241 5.79 18.02 10.71
CA VAL A 241 5.91 17.71 9.28
C VAL A 241 5.11 16.42 8.99
N PRO A 242 4.07 16.47 8.14
CA PRO A 242 3.20 15.31 7.94
C PRO A 242 3.92 14.05 7.45
N ASN A 243 4.94 14.22 6.60
CA ASN A 243 5.78 13.15 6.11
C ASN A 243 7.07 13.68 5.47
N VAL A 244 8.17 12.94 5.63
CA VAL A 244 9.44 13.16 4.90
C VAL A 244 9.71 11.99 3.98
N PHE A 245 10.00 12.30 2.72
CA PHE A 245 10.30 11.32 1.68
C PHE A 245 11.80 11.17 1.46
N ILE A 246 12.36 10.06 1.92
CA ILE A 246 13.79 9.79 1.83
C ILE A 246 14.03 8.89 0.62
N ILE A 247 14.91 9.30 -0.27
CA ILE A 247 15.41 8.46 -1.35
C ILE A 247 16.83 8.07 -0.99
N HIS A 248 17.09 6.80 -0.74
CA HIS A 248 18.40 6.31 -0.37
C HIS A 248 19.15 5.82 -1.60
N GLU A 249 20.48 6.02 -1.60
CA GLU A 249 21.40 5.39 -2.53
C GLU A 249 21.23 3.86 -2.52
N GLY A 250 21.32 3.22 -3.68
CA GLY A 250 21.11 1.78 -3.80
C GLY A 250 19.76 1.35 -4.36
N THR A 251 19.66 0.04 -4.58
CA THR A 251 18.39 -0.64 -4.85
C THR A 251 17.67 -1.01 -3.56
N GLY A 252 16.35 -1.22 -3.66
CA GLY A 252 15.52 -1.66 -2.55
C GLY A 252 15.40 -3.19 -2.47
N ALA A 253 15.24 -3.71 -1.26
CA ALA A 253 15.03 -5.14 -1.02
C ALA A 253 13.74 -5.68 -1.66
N GLU A 254 12.76 -4.84 -1.99
CA GLU A 254 11.58 -5.20 -2.78
C GLU A 254 11.95 -5.62 -4.22
N PHE A 255 13.11 -5.19 -4.74
CA PHE A 255 13.64 -5.55 -6.06
C PHE A 255 14.72 -6.64 -6.03
N SER A 256 15.57 -6.67 -5.00
CA SER A 256 16.68 -7.64 -4.93
C SER A 256 16.35 -8.86 -4.08
N ARG A 257 15.45 -8.69 -3.10
CA ARG A 257 15.23 -9.56 -1.94
C ARG A 257 16.47 -9.76 -1.06
N ASP A 258 17.46 -8.89 -1.23
CA ASP A 258 18.67 -8.89 -0.45
C ASP A 258 18.38 -8.35 0.96
N PRO A 259 18.56 -9.16 2.01
CA PRO A 259 18.32 -8.73 3.38
C PRO A 259 19.38 -7.74 3.90
N ALA A 260 20.43 -7.43 3.11
CA ALA A 260 21.38 -6.36 3.38
C ALA A 260 21.06 -5.07 2.60
N GLN A 261 19.82 -4.91 2.12
CA GLN A 261 19.35 -3.68 1.47
C GLN A 261 18.09 -3.17 2.14
N ILE A 262 17.83 -1.86 2.06
CA ILE A 262 16.64 -1.28 2.69
C ILE A 262 15.41 -1.76 1.93
N TRP A 263 14.41 -2.25 2.65
CA TRP A 263 13.11 -2.52 2.06
C TRP A 263 12.29 -1.24 2.11
N SER A 264 11.74 -0.79 0.99
CA SER A 264 10.88 0.40 0.93
C SER A 264 9.69 0.33 1.92
N HIS A 265 9.53 1.37 2.73
CA HIS A 265 8.47 1.44 3.73
C HIS A 265 8.18 2.86 4.22
N LYS A 266 7.04 3.00 4.90
CA LYS A 266 6.71 4.12 5.80
C LYS A 266 6.85 3.72 7.27
N TRP A 267 7.40 4.60 8.11
CA TRP A 267 7.41 4.44 9.57
C TRP A 267 7.42 5.76 10.34
N ASN A 268 7.65 5.66 11.65
CA ASN A 268 7.83 6.75 12.60
C ASN A 268 9.25 6.69 13.15
N LEU A 269 9.96 7.81 13.12
CA LEU A 269 11.33 7.94 13.61
C LEU A 269 11.45 7.54 15.09
N LEU A 270 10.51 7.96 15.94
CA LEU A 270 10.51 7.57 17.35
C LEU A 270 10.44 6.04 17.52
N SER A 271 9.55 5.39 16.78
CA SER A 271 9.40 3.93 16.79
C SER A 271 10.63 3.24 16.20
N ALA A 272 11.19 3.75 15.11
CA ALA A 272 12.40 3.22 14.49
C ALA A 272 13.61 3.30 15.44
N LEU A 273 13.76 4.39 16.19
CA LEU A 273 14.79 4.54 17.22
C LEU A 273 14.54 3.61 18.42
N TYR A 274 13.27 3.48 18.84
CA TYR A 274 12.87 2.61 19.95
C TYR A 274 13.19 1.13 19.65
N TYR A 275 12.74 0.63 18.50
CA TYR A 275 12.89 -0.77 18.09
C TYR A 275 14.25 -1.08 17.46
N GLY A 276 14.97 -0.08 16.92
CA GLY A 276 16.31 -0.27 16.35
C GLY A 276 17.23 -1.06 17.29
N LYS A 277 17.28 -0.67 18.57
CA LYS A 277 18.07 -1.39 19.59
C LYS A 277 17.56 -2.79 19.91
N TYR A 278 16.27 -3.04 19.74
CA TYR A 278 15.71 -4.37 19.92
C TYR A 278 16.25 -5.33 18.85
N TYR A 279 16.32 -4.91 17.59
CA TYR A 279 16.89 -5.72 16.51
C TYR A 279 18.38 -6.05 16.75
N GLU A 280 19.10 -5.23 17.51
CA GLU A 280 20.50 -5.50 17.88
C GLU A 280 20.66 -6.39 19.11
N THR A 281 19.81 -6.20 20.12
CA THR A 281 20.10 -6.65 21.49
C THR A 281 18.97 -7.46 22.14
N GLY A 282 17.81 -7.55 21.49
CA GLY A 282 16.58 -8.10 22.05
C GLY A 282 15.91 -7.21 23.10
N LYS A 283 16.37 -5.96 23.28
CA LYS A 283 15.82 -4.96 24.21
C LYS A 283 15.58 -3.63 23.50
N PRO A 284 14.42 -2.97 23.69
CA PRO A 284 14.20 -1.62 23.17
C PRO A 284 15.19 -0.59 23.73
N ALA A 285 15.36 0.53 23.03
CA ALA A 285 16.34 1.56 23.36
C ALA A 285 16.35 2.02 24.83
N PRO A 286 15.22 2.43 25.46
CA PRO A 286 15.24 2.89 26.85
C PRO A 286 15.66 1.79 27.84
N GLU A 287 15.26 0.53 27.60
CA GLU A 287 15.66 -0.58 28.46
C GLU A 287 17.17 -0.88 28.30
N TYR A 288 17.67 -0.82 27.07
CA TYR A 288 19.09 -1.01 26.79
C TYR A 288 19.96 0.08 27.44
N GLU A 289 19.51 1.33 27.37
CA GLU A 289 20.21 2.50 27.94
C GLU A 289 20.06 2.62 29.47
N GLY A 290 19.06 1.94 30.05
CA GLY A 290 18.77 2.00 31.47
C GLY A 290 18.12 3.32 31.91
N VAL A 291 17.32 3.92 31.02
CA VAL A 291 16.62 5.21 31.22
C VAL A 291 15.11 4.97 31.30
N ASP A 292 14.39 5.83 32.04
CA ASP A 292 12.92 5.80 32.04
C ASP A 292 12.38 6.10 30.64
N TYR A 293 11.29 5.43 30.24
CA TYR A 293 10.71 5.59 28.91
C TYR A 293 10.34 7.06 28.61
N ASN A 294 9.73 7.77 29.56
CA ASN A 294 9.30 9.15 29.31
C ASN A 294 10.50 10.10 29.20
N ASP A 295 11.55 9.85 29.99
CA ASP A 295 12.78 10.64 29.90
C ASP A 295 13.49 10.40 28.55
N TRP A 296 13.54 9.14 28.11
CA TRP A 296 14.07 8.76 26.79
C TRP A 296 13.27 9.42 25.67
N GLU A 297 11.95 9.26 25.66
CA GLU A 297 11.05 9.83 24.64
C GLU A 297 11.19 11.36 24.55
N ASN A 298 11.15 12.06 25.69
CA ASN A 298 11.27 13.52 25.71
C ASN A 298 12.63 14.00 25.18
N ASN A 299 13.72 13.28 25.47
CA ASN A 299 15.04 13.62 24.95
C ASN A 299 15.11 13.35 23.45
N THR A 300 14.65 12.18 22.98
CA THR A 300 14.63 11.84 21.55
C THR A 300 13.80 12.83 20.75
N ILE A 301 12.60 13.21 21.21
CA ILE A 301 11.79 14.22 20.52
C ILE A 301 12.55 15.53 20.38
N LYS A 302 13.22 15.97 21.45
CA LYS A 302 13.92 17.25 21.49
C LYS A 302 15.21 17.26 20.67
N GLU A 303 15.97 16.17 20.69
CA GLU A 303 17.33 16.11 20.15
C GLU A 303 17.37 15.52 18.74
N ASP A 304 16.52 14.54 18.44
CA ASP A 304 16.57 13.76 17.19
C ASP A 304 15.38 14.01 16.26
N MET A 305 14.32 14.68 16.71
CA MET A 305 13.08 14.86 15.95
C MET A 305 12.63 16.31 15.80
N THR A 306 13.26 17.27 16.49
CA THR A 306 12.86 18.68 16.42
C THR A 306 13.82 19.47 15.54
N TYR A 307 13.31 19.91 14.39
CA TYR A 307 14.03 20.71 13.40
C TYR A 307 13.23 21.98 13.11
N ASP A 308 13.87 23.13 13.01
CA ASP A 308 13.21 24.44 12.80
C ASP A 308 12.01 24.75 13.72
N GLY A 309 12.01 24.19 14.94
CA GLY A 309 10.93 24.35 15.91
C GLY A 309 9.66 23.53 15.60
N VAL A 310 9.73 22.57 14.68
CA VAL A 310 8.67 21.62 14.35
C VAL A 310 9.13 20.18 14.55
N ILE A 311 8.19 19.27 14.75
CA ILE A 311 8.47 17.84 14.92
C ILE A 311 8.54 17.17 13.54
N VAL A 312 9.51 16.30 13.36
CA VAL A 312 9.67 15.42 12.20
C VAL A 312 9.69 14.00 12.71
N ASN A 313 8.62 13.26 12.46
CA ASN A 313 8.46 11.89 12.95
C ASN A 313 8.11 10.90 11.85
N ASN A 314 7.14 11.24 11.00
CA ASN A 314 6.71 10.36 9.92
C ASN A 314 7.68 10.44 8.75
N TYR A 315 8.15 9.28 8.27
CA TYR A 315 8.96 9.19 7.07
C TYR A 315 8.48 8.03 6.18
N ASN A 316 8.77 8.14 4.89
CA ASN A 316 8.87 7.00 3.99
C ASN A 316 10.24 6.99 3.32
N ILE A 317 10.72 5.80 2.97
CA ILE A 317 12.07 5.60 2.44
C ILE A 317 12.02 4.69 1.21
N GLN A 318 12.62 5.13 0.11
CA GLN A 318 12.56 4.49 -1.21
C GLN A 318 13.95 4.43 -1.87
N PRO A 319 14.22 3.46 -2.76
CA PRO A 319 15.52 3.34 -3.39
C PRO A 319 15.69 4.29 -4.57
N GLU A 320 16.95 4.59 -4.84
CA GLU A 320 17.42 5.34 -5.99
C GLU A 320 17.17 4.62 -7.32
N ILE A 321 17.35 3.30 -7.31
CA ILE A 321 17.30 2.43 -8.48
C ILE A 321 16.51 1.16 -8.18
N GLY A 322 16.08 0.47 -9.23
CA GLY A 322 15.50 -0.86 -9.12
C GLY A 322 16.44 -1.96 -9.60
N GLY A 323 16.02 -3.20 -9.39
CA GLY A 323 16.70 -4.42 -9.87
C GLY A 323 17.48 -5.14 -8.77
N ASN A 324 17.81 -6.40 -9.02
CA ASN A 324 18.70 -7.19 -8.17
C ASN A 324 20.16 -6.87 -8.53
N VAL A 325 20.65 -5.67 -8.20
CA VAL A 325 21.99 -5.24 -8.60
C VAL A 325 23.10 -5.95 -7.80
N SER A 326 22.77 -6.43 -6.59
CA SER A 326 23.69 -7.23 -5.77
C SER A 326 23.87 -8.65 -6.32
N GLY A 327 22.87 -9.18 -7.02
CA GLY A 327 22.85 -10.58 -7.48
C GLY A 327 22.46 -11.54 -6.37
N TYR A 328 21.70 -11.07 -5.37
CA TYR A 328 21.28 -11.90 -4.26
C TYR A 328 20.47 -13.10 -4.74
N ASN A 329 20.81 -14.28 -4.21
CA ASN A 329 20.20 -15.55 -4.54
C ASN A 329 19.36 -16.03 -3.34
N LEU A 330 18.05 -15.85 -3.45
CA LEU A 330 17.07 -16.31 -2.46
C LEU A 330 17.21 -17.79 -2.08
N GLU A 331 17.62 -18.66 -3.01
CA GLU A 331 17.71 -20.10 -2.75
C GLU A 331 18.92 -20.48 -1.91
N THR A 332 20.00 -19.70 -2.00
CA THR A 332 21.28 -20.03 -1.37
C THR A 332 21.68 -19.08 -0.25
N GLY A 333 21.00 -17.94 -0.11
CA GLY A 333 21.38 -16.88 0.84
C GLY A 333 22.68 -16.15 0.45
N GLY A 334 23.23 -16.42 -0.74
CA GLY A 334 24.48 -15.85 -1.23
C GLY A 334 24.31 -14.97 -2.45
N TYR A 335 25.42 -14.62 -3.10
CA TYR A 335 25.45 -13.78 -4.29
C TYR A 335 25.85 -14.57 -5.53
N ASP A 336 25.13 -14.33 -6.63
CA ASP A 336 25.38 -14.91 -7.94
C ASP A 336 25.32 -13.81 -9.02
N GLU A 337 26.43 -13.62 -9.72
CA GLU A 337 26.54 -12.65 -10.82
C GLU A 337 25.52 -12.92 -11.93
N GLU A 338 25.12 -14.18 -12.15
CA GLU A 338 24.13 -14.54 -13.19
C GLU A 338 22.70 -14.09 -12.83
N LEU A 339 22.44 -13.80 -11.55
CA LEU A 339 21.13 -13.31 -11.07
C LEU A 339 21.03 -11.79 -11.05
N LYS A 340 22.10 -11.07 -11.40
CA LYS A 340 22.07 -9.61 -11.44
C LYS A 340 21.09 -9.13 -12.50
N THR A 341 20.26 -8.17 -12.09
CA THR A 341 19.34 -7.45 -12.97
C THR A 341 19.39 -5.96 -12.67
N GLY A 342 19.08 -5.13 -13.66
CA GLY A 342 19.22 -3.68 -13.54
C GLY A 342 20.66 -3.18 -13.75
N PRO A 343 20.99 -1.97 -13.28
CA PRO A 343 20.11 -1.07 -12.52
C PRO A 343 18.93 -0.58 -13.37
N TYR A 344 17.72 -0.63 -12.82
CA TYR A 344 16.53 -0.02 -13.43
C TYR A 344 16.37 1.42 -12.94
N PRO A 345 15.89 2.34 -13.78
CA PRO A 345 15.62 3.71 -13.32
C PRO A 345 14.51 3.71 -12.27
N ALA A 346 14.53 4.66 -11.33
CA ALA A 346 13.41 4.91 -10.43
C ALA A 346 12.12 5.10 -11.22
N GLN A 347 11.02 4.54 -10.71
CA GLN A 347 9.71 4.57 -11.36
C GLN A 347 8.65 5.16 -10.42
N ALA A 348 7.65 5.81 -11.00
CA ALA A 348 6.67 6.58 -10.25
C ALA A 348 5.78 5.76 -9.31
N GLY A 349 5.53 4.48 -9.62
CA GLY A 349 4.49 3.69 -8.96
C GLY A 349 4.70 3.45 -7.48
N VAL A 350 5.87 2.95 -7.06
CA VAL A 350 6.17 2.73 -5.64
C VAL A 350 6.20 4.06 -4.88
N TYR A 351 6.77 5.09 -5.50
CA TYR A 351 6.82 6.43 -4.91
C TYR A 351 5.41 7.01 -4.70
N ALA A 352 4.53 6.79 -5.69
CA ALA A 352 3.14 7.21 -5.64
C ALA A 352 2.33 6.45 -4.58
N HIS A 353 2.52 5.14 -4.46
CA HIS A 353 1.91 4.30 -3.42
C HIS A 353 2.24 4.83 -2.03
N GLU A 354 3.51 5.09 -1.78
CA GLU A 354 4.03 5.46 -0.46
C GLU A 354 3.62 6.86 -0.04
N PHE A 355 3.54 7.78 -1.00
CA PHE A 355 2.93 9.08 -0.75
C PHE A 355 1.40 8.98 -0.52
N GLY A 356 0.74 7.94 -1.05
CA GLY A 356 -0.67 7.67 -0.76
C GLY A 356 -0.92 7.45 0.74
N HIS A 357 0.01 6.80 1.44
CA HIS A 357 -0.04 6.66 2.90
C HIS A 357 0.19 7.98 3.66
N ALA A 358 0.94 8.92 3.08
CA ALA A 358 1.07 10.28 3.63
C ALA A 358 -0.25 11.06 3.54
N LEU A 359 -1.12 10.71 2.57
CA LEU A 359 -2.48 11.23 2.44
C LEU A 359 -3.52 10.46 3.28
N GLY A 360 -3.10 9.48 4.08
CA GLY A 360 -3.95 8.74 5.01
C GLY A 360 -4.61 7.47 4.46
N LEU A 361 -4.22 7.01 3.27
CA LEU A 361 -4.74 5.77 2.69
C LEU A 361 -4.06 4.52 3.30
N PRO A 362 -4.81 3.44 3.55
CA PRO A 362 -4.24 2.15 3.97
C PRO A 362 -3.69 1.36 2.78
N ASP A 363 -2.94 0.31 3.08
CA ASP A 363 -2.68 -0.78 2.14
C ASP A 363 -4.00 -1.51 1.80
N PHE A 364 -4.24 -1.78 0.52
CA PHE A 364 -5.37 -2.61 0.05
C PHE A 364 -4.94 -3.97 -0.53
N TYR A 365 -3.64 -4.28 -0.50
CA TYR A 365 -3.18 -5.67 -0.58
C TYR A 365 -3.27 -6.34 0.81
N ASP A 366 -3.22 -7.68 0.82
CA ASP A 366 -3.10 -8.42 2.07
C ASP A 366 -1.66 -8.41 2.57
N THR A 367 -1.44 -7.71 3.67
CA THR A 367 -0.11 -7.53 4.27
C THR A 367 0.38 -8.76 5.02
N ALA A 368 -0.49 -9.75 5.26
CA ALA A 368 -0.13 -11.07 5.77
C ALA A 368 0.25 -12.06 4.65
N TYR A 369 0.06 -11.67 3.37
CA TYR A 369 0.39 -12.47 2.19
C TYR A 369 -0.35 -13.83 2.11
N THR A 370 -1.55 -13.87 2.66
CA THR A 370 -2.47 -15.03 2.56
C THR A 370 -3.41 -14.94 1.36
N SER A 371 -3.47 -13.77 0.72
CA SER A 371 -4.27 -13.43 -0.45
C SER A 371 -3.63 -12.24 -1.20
N GLU A 372 -4.25 -11.76 -2.28
CA GLU A 372 -3.77 -10.58 -3.02
C GLU A 372 -4.51 -9.28 -2.67
N GLY A 373 -5.46 -9.30 -1.72
CA GLY A 373 -6.34 -8.15 -1.44
C GLY A 373 -7.10 -7.70 -2.70
N VAL A 374 -6.93 -6.44 -3.11
CA VAL A 374 -7.49 -5.92 -4.39
C VAL A 374 -6.59 -6.12 -5.60
N GLY A 375 -5.49 -6.86 -5.47
CA GLY A 375 -4.61 -7.21 -6.58
C GLY A 375 -4.00 -6.00 -7.30
N ASN A 376 -3.89 -6.10 -8.62
CA ASN A 376 -3.28 -5.11 -9.49
C ASN A 376 -4.21 -3.96 -9.88
N TYR A 377 -5.42 -3.89 -9.32
CA TYR A 377 -6.43 -2.90 -9.70
C TYR A 377 -6.27 -1.54 -8.97
N SER A 378 -5.57 -1.49 -7.83
CA SER A 378 -5.37 -0.25 -7.06
C SER A 378 -3.90 0.16 -6.96
N MET A 379 -3.62 1.46 -7.09
CA MET A 379 -2.35 2.08 -6.70
C MET A 379 -1.94 1.71 -5.27
N MET A 380 -2.89 1.57 -4.34
CA MET A 380 -2.64 1.18 -2.94
C MET A 380 -2.48 -0.34 -2.76
N ALA A 381 -2.27 -1.08 -3.85
CA ALA A 381 -2.01 -2.51 -3.89
C ALA A 381 -0.95 -2.84 -4.95
N GLY A 382 -1.10 -3.96 -5.66
CA GLY A 382 -0.18 -4.38 -6.72
C GLY A 382 -0.17 -3.44 -7.94
N GLY A 383 -1.17 -2.56 -8.05
CA GLY A 383 -1.29 -1.58 -9.14
C GLY A 383 -0.10 -0.62 -9.23
N SER A 384 0.58 -0.37 -8.11
CA SER A 384 1.83 0.40 -8.05
C SER A 384 2.97 -0.20 -8.89
N TRP A 385 2.89 -1.49 -9.24
CA TRP A 385 3.89 -2.21 -10.02
C TRP A 385 3.52 -2.39 -11.50
N MET A 386 2.41 -1.80 -11.95
CA MET A 386 2.01 -1.92 -13.36
C MET A 386 3.01 -1.21 -14.29
N ARG A 387 3.04 -1.63 -15.55
CA ARG A 387 4.16 -1.31 -16.44
C ARG A 387 3.80 -1.27 -17.91
N TYR A 388 4.39 -0.31 -18.60
CA TYR A 388 4.26 -0.17 -20.04
C TYR A 388 5.56 0.35 -20.65
N PRO A 389 6.19 -0.37 -21.60
CA PRO A 389 5.77 -1.64 -22.17
C PRO A 389 5.87 -2.82 -21.17
N ASP A 390 5.24 -3.96 -21.50
CA ASP A 390 5.18 -5.12 -20.62
C ASP A 390 6.52 -5.88 -20.53
N ALA A 391 7.45 -5.38 -19.71
CA ALA A 391 8.66 -6.10 -19.32
C ALA A 391 9.15 -5.65 -17.94
N SER A 392 9.82 -6.54 -17.21
CA SER A 392 10.25 -6.34 -15.82
C SER A 392 11.05 -5.07 -15.57
N ALA A 393 11.85 -4.62 -16.54
CA ALA A 393 12.62 -3.37 -16.44
C ALA A 393 11.77 -2.09 -16.34
N TYR A 394 10.47 -2.19 -16.67
CA TYR A 394 9.51 -1.08 -16.63
C TYR A 394 8.54 -1.19 -15.44
N SER A 395 8.69 -2.18 -14.56
CA SER A 395 7.82 -2.39 -13.41
C SER A 395 7.66 -1.10 -12.58
N GLY A 396 6.42 -0.63 -12.44
CA GLY A 396 6.06 0.59 -11.71
C GLY A 396 6.12 1.89 -12.53
N ASN A 397 6.47 1.85 -13.83
CA ASN A 397 6.49 3.05 -14.66
C ASN A 397 5.10 3.47 -15.13
N SER A 398 4.10 2.60 -15.10
CA SER A 398 2.72 2.91 -15.50
C SER A 398 1.78 2.28 -14.49
N PRO A 399 1.80 2.74 -13.21
CA PRO A 399 0.95 2.21 -12.16
C PRO A 399 -0.53 2.39 -12.51
N THR A 400 -1.45 1.58 -11.94
CA THR A 400 -2.88 1.88 -12.10
C THR A 400 -3.29 3.15 -11.37
N ASN A 401 -4.45 3.71 -11.71
CA ASN A 401 -5.03 4.77 -10.88
C ASN A 401 -5.35 4.28 -9.46
N PHE A 402 -5.56 5.23 -8.55
CA PHE A 402 -6.16 4.93 -7.25
C PHE A 402 -7.57 4.35 -7.41
N ASP A 403 -7.92 3.40 -6.56
CA ASP A 403 -9.26 2.80 -6.51
C ASP A 403 -10.35 3.84 -6.19
N PRO A 404 -11.63 3.56 -6.50
CA PRO A 404 -12.68 4.55 -6.36
C PRO A 404 -12.98 4.91 -4.91
N PHE A 405 -12.70 4.02 -3.94
CA PHE A 405 -12.79 4.36 -2.52
C PHE A 405 -11.74 5.40 -2.15
N SER A 406 -10.46 5.18 -2.51
CA SER A 406 -9.37 6.12 -2.30
C SER A 406 -9.64 7.49 -2.92
N LYS A 407 -10.16 7.53 -4.16
CA LYS A 407 -10.56 8.78 -4.83
C LYS A 407 -11.66 9.53 -4.07
N ILE A 408 -12.64 8.82 -3.51
CA ILE A 408 -13.73 9.43 -2.72
C ILE A 408 -13.21 9.91 -1.36
N PHE A 409 -12.40 9.09 -0.69
CA PHE A 409 -11.77 9.39 0.61
C PHE A 409 -10.95 10.69 0.55
N LEU A 410 -10.22 10.90 -0.56
CA LEU A 410 -9.40 12.09 -0.80
C LEU A 410 -10.18 13.29 -1.36
N ASP A 411 -11.49 13.16 -1.60
CA ASP A 411 -12.34 14.17 -2.26
C ASP A 411 -11.78 14.53 -3.65
N TRP A 412 -11.36 13.49 -4.40
CA TRP A 412 -10.94 13.57 -5.80
C TRP A 412 -12.06 13.25 -6.79
N ALA A 413 -13.05 12.48 -6.33
CA ALA A 413 -14.24 12.13 -7.09
C ALA A 413 -15.50 12.27 -6.24
N GLU A 414 -16.60 12.59 -6.92
CA GLU A 414 -17.96 12.71 -6.43
C GLU A 414 -18.80 11.67 -7.19
N PRO A 415 -19.23 10.58 -6.52
CA PRO A 415 -19.89 9.48 -7.21
C PRO A 415 -21.33 9.83 -7.60
N ILE A 416 -21.79 9.27 -8.72
CA ILE A 416 -23.19 9.26 -9.11
C ILE A 416 -23.93 8.29 -8.18
N ASN A 417 -24.73 8.84 -7.27
CA ASN A 417 -25.49 8.03 -6.31
C ASN A 417 -26.76 7.48 -6.97
N VAL A 418 -26.89 6.16 -7.03
CA VAL A 418 -28.14 5.48 -7.40
C VAL A 418 -28.76 4.93 -6.12
N THR A 419 -30.04 5.23 -5.90
CA THR A 419 -30.80 4.89 -4.69
C THR A 419 -31.98 3.99 -5.03
N PRO A 420 -32.60 3.30 -4.05
CA PRO A 420 -33.80 2.51 -4.30
C PRO A 420 -34.95 3.31 -4.95
N GLU A 421 -35.03 4.62 -4.66
CA GLU A 421 -36.04 5.53 -5.21
C GLU A 421 -35.72 6.00 -6.64
N SER A 422 -34.48 5.82 -7.12
CA SER A 422 -34.03 6.26 -8.44
C SER A 422 -34.72 5.49 -9.58
N GLY A 423 -35.22 4.27 -9.34
CA GLY A 423 -35.67 3.39 -10.42
C GLY A 423 -34.51 2.93 -11.32
N ILE A 424 -34.79 2.64 -12.59
CA ILE A 424 -33.75 2.26 -13.56
C ILE A 424 -33.01 3.50 -14.06
N GLN A 425 -31.69 3.52 -13.84
CA GLN A 425 -30.79 4.58 -14.31
C GLN A 425 -29.84 4.02 -15.37
N GLU A 426 -29.99 4.46 -16.62
CA GLU A 426 -29.01 4.20 -17.69
C GLU A 426 -27.88 5.23 -17.56
N ILE A 427 -26.66 4.78 -17.29
CA ILE A 427 -25.49 5.64 -17.05
C ILE A 427 -24.36 5.21 -17.98
N THR A 428 -23.71 6.19 -18.61
CA THR A 428 -22.49 5.98 -19.39
C THR A 428 -21.28 6.45 -18.59
N LEU A 429 -20.37 5.53 -18.30
CA LEU A 429 -19.10 5.74 -17.62
C LEU A 429 -17.96 5.87 -18.64
N PRO A 430 -17.30 7.03 -18.79
CA PRO A 430 -16.05 7.12 -19.54
C PRO A 430 -14.97 6.26 -18.87
N SER A 431 -13.91 5.91 -19.62
CA SER A 431 -12.72 5.33 -18.99
C SER A 431 -12.19 6.28 -17.90
N ILE A 432 -11.71 5.75 -16.78
CA ILE A 432 -11.33 6.56 -15.62
C ILE A 432 -10.24 7.61 -15.89
N ASP A 433 -9.36 7.42 -16.87
CA ASP A 433 -8.36 8.41 -17.30
C ASP A 433 -8.98 9.60 -18.07
N LYS A 434 -10.20 9.43 -18.59
CA LYS A 434 -10.96 10.43 -19.35
C LYS A 434 -12.17 10.97 -18.56
N ALA A 435 -12.44 10.41 -17.39
CA ALA A 435 -13.50 10.87 -16.52
C ALA A 435 -13.20 12.28 -15.99
N ASP A 436 -14.26 12.97 -15.58
CA ASP A 436 -14.14 14.08 -14.66
C ASP A 436 -14.51 13.64 -13.25
N ALA A 437 -14.36 14.56 -12.30
CA ALA A 437 -14.60 14.27 -10.90
C ALA A 437 -16.06 13.88 -10.56
N THR A 438 -17.01 13.95 -11.49
CA THR A 438 -18.45 13.72 -11.23
C THR A 438 -19.08 12.62 -12.07
N ASN A 439 -18.35 12.05 -13.03
CA ASN A 439 -18.91 11.09 -14.00
C ASN A 439 -18.19 9.74 -14.09
N GLY A 440 -17.10 9.53 -13.33
CA GLY A 440 -16.29 8.32 -13.41
C GLY A 440 -16.72 7.16 -12.51
N ILE A 441 -17.58 7.42 -11.50
CA ILE A 441 -17.92 6.43 -10.46
C ILE A 441 -19.43 6.42 -10.21
N VAL A 442 -20.05 5.25 -10.22
CA VAL A 442 -21.41 5.04 -9.68
C VAL A 442 -21.29 4.44 -8.28
N LYS A 443 -22.06 4.97 -7.31
CA LYS A 443 -22.18 4.43 -5.95
C LYS A 443 -23.59 3.90 -5.70
N MET A 444 -23.67 2.69 -5.15
CA MET A 444 -24.92 2.03 -4.76
C MET A 444 -24.79 1.48 -3.34
N GLU A 445 -25.50 2.09 -2.39
CA GLU A 445 -25.50 1.63 -0.99
C GLU A 445 -26.24 0.32 -0.80
N VAL A 446 -25.71 -0.56 0.05
CA VAL A 446 -26.42 -1.75 0.49
C VAL A 446 -27.57 -1.32 1.40
N PRO A 447 -28.83 -1.64 1.08
CA PRO A 447 -29.96 -1.23 1.92
C PRO A 447 -29.88 -1.85 3.32
N GLY A 448 -29.95 -1.00 4.35
CA GLY A 448 -29.91 -1.43 5.75
C GLY A 448 -28.50 -1.55 6.36
N SER A 449 -27.45 -1.19 5.60
CA SER A 449 -26.08 -1.06 6.13
C SER A 449 -25.83 0.27 6.85
N ASN A 450 -26.85 1.12 7.03
CA ASN A 450 -26.68 2.54 7.40
C ASN A 450 -25.73 3.30 6.45
N GLY A 451 -25.55 2.81 5.23
CA GLY A 451 -24.69 3.36 4.19
C GLY A 451 -23.20 3.09 4.40
N THR A 452 -22.79 2.32 5.41
CA THR A 452 -21.38 1.95 5.65
C THR A 452 -20.90 0.89 4.67
N GLU A 453 -21.82 0.11 4.08
CA GLU A 453 -21.50 -0.89 3.06
C GLU A 453 -22.17 -0.53 1.74
N TYR A 454 -21.40 -0.57 0.65
CA TYR A 454 -21.82 -0.13 -0.67
C TYR A 454 -20.95 -0.69 -1.79
N PHE A 455 -21.46 -0.62 -3.02
CA PHE A 455 -20.71 -0.93 -4.23
C PHE A 455 -20.31 0.34 -4.96
N LEU A 456 -19.11 0.34 -5.53
CA LEU A 456 -18.61 1.35 -6.45
C LEU A 456 -18.38 0.71 -7.82
N PHE A 457 -18.73 1.40 -8.89
CA PHE A 457 -18.53 0.93 -10.25
C PHE A 457 -17.76 1.97 -11.06
N GLU A 458 -16.73 1.54 -11.77
CA GLU A 458 -15.95 2.38 -12.67
C GLU A 458 -15.55 1.60 -13.94
N ASN A 459 -15.26 2.32 -15.02
CA ASN A 459 -14.83 1.75 -16.29
C ASN A 459 -13.32 1.90 -16.46
N ILE A 460 -12.60 0.79 -16.50
CA ILE A 460 -11.15 0.75 -16.66
C ILE A 460 -10.83 0.32 -18.09
N GLN A 461 -10.11 1.15 -18.82
CA GLN A 461 -9.53 0.81 -20.12
C GLN A 461 -8.00 0.85 -20.03
N GLN A 462 -7.31 0.13 -20.93
CA GLN A 462 -5.84 0.20 -21.04
C GLN A 462 -5.41 1.50 -21.74
N SER A 463 -5.70 2.64 -21.12
CA SER A 463 -5.33 3.98 -21.54
C SER A 463 -4.86 4.81 -20.35
N GLY A 464 -4.17 5.92 -20.62
CA GLY A 464 -3.57 6.72 -19.56
C GLY A 464 -2.57 5.88 -18.76
N PHE A 465 -2.53 6.02 -17.44
CA PHE A 465 -1.66 5.20 -16.61
C PHE A 465 -2.04 3.71 -16.59
N ASN A 466 -3.31 3.36 -16.85
CA ASN A 466 -3.78 1.98 -16.92
C ASN A 466 -3.34 1.22 -18.18
N GLU A 467 -2.61 1.84 -19.11
CA GLU A 467 -1.85 1.08 -20.14
C GLU A 467 -0.99 -0.03 -19.50
N GLY A 468 -0.56 0.18 -18.24
CA GLY A 468 0.20 -0.81 -17.48
C GLY A 468 -0.55 -2.10 -17.15
N LEU A 469 -1.89 -2.12 -17.25
CA LEU A 469 -2.71 -3.32 -17.09
C LEU A 469 -2.54 -4.33 -18.24
N ILE A 470 -1.81 -3.99 -19.30
CA ILE A 470 -1.38 -4.97 -20.32
C ILE A 470 -0.72 -6.20 -19.69
N ARG A 471 -0.06 -6.01 -18.54
CA ARG A 471 0.53 -7.06 -17.72
C ARG A 471 -0.48 -8.14 -17.27
N GLN A 472 -1.75 -7.81 -17.18
CA GLN A 472 -2.84 -8.73 -16.81
C GLN A 472 -3.50 -9.39 -18.04
N GLY A 473 -3.05 -9.03 -19.24
CA GLY A 473 -3.54 -9.55 -20.52
C GLY A 473 -4.16 -8.45 -21.39
N GLU A 474 -4.13 -8.66 -22.71
CA GLU A 474 -4.63 -7.69 -23.72
C GLU A 474 -6.11 -7.32 -23.52
N ASP A 475 -6.90 -8.23 -22.93
CA ASP A 475 -8.33 -8.04 -22.68
C ASP A 475 -8.63 -7.52 -21.24
N SER A 476 -7.64 -7.00 -20.51
CA SER A 476 -7.84 -6.47 -19.15
C SER A 476 -8.42 -5.04 -19.18
N ASN A 477 -9.69 -4.94 -19.54
CA ASN A 477 -10.47 -3.72 -19.66
C ASN A 477 -11.97 -4.01 -19.38
N GLY A 478 -12.76 -3.02 -19.00
CA GLY A 478 -14.20 -3.20 -18.81
C GLY A 478 -14.72 -2.52 -17.55
N LEU A 479 -15.95 -2.87 -17.16
CA LEU A 479 -16.54 -2.38 -15.93
C LEU A 479 -16.00 -3.20 -14.76
N VAL A 480 -15.50 -2.52 -13.73
CA VAL A 480 -15.08 -3.14 -12.48
C VAL A 480 -16.06 -2.76 -11.38
N ALA A 481 -16.46 -3.76 -10.58
CA ALA A 481 -17.29 -3.58 -9.42
C ALA A 481 -16.45 -3.74 -8.15
N TRP A 482 -16.55 -2.79 -7.25
CA TRP A 482 -15.84 -2.76 -5.97
C TRP A 482 -16.85 -2.89 -4.85
N HIS A 483 -16.52 -3.68 -3.83
CA HIS A 483 -17.27 -3.75 -2.58
C HIS A 483 -16.53 -2.98 -1.49
N VAL A 484 -17.26 -2.18 -0.72
CA VAL A 484 -16.70 -1.40 0.39
C VAL A 484 -17.51 -1.67 1.65
N ASP A 485 -16.83 -1.98 2.76
CA ASP A 485 -17.38 -1.90 4.12
C ASP A 485 -16.53 -0.95 4.99
N GLU A 486 -17.05 0.27 5.18
CA GLU A 486 -16.41 1.29 6.01
C GLU A 486 -16.30 0.89 7.49
N ASN A 487 -17.10 -0.05 8.00
CA ASN A 487 -16.91 -0.52 9.38
C ASN A 487 -15.58 -1.25 9.53
N ILE A 488 -15.13 -1.96 8.50
CA ILE A 488 -13.84 -2.66 8.49
C ILE A 488 -12.71 -1.69 8.19
N ILE A 489 -12.89 -0.81 7.19
CA ILE A 489 -11.86 0.19 6.86
C ILE A 489 -11.64 1.16 8.04
N ASN A 490 -12.69 1.53 8.79
CA ASN A 490 -12.55 2.41 9.96
C ASN A 490 -11.61 1.82 11.03
N LEU A 491 -11.53 0.50 11.17
CA LEU A 491 -10.62 -0.15 12.11
C LEU A 491 -9.14 0.13 11.82
N TYR A 492 -8.79 0.51 10.59
CA TYR A 492 -7.46 1.05 10.29
C TYR A 492 -7.16 2.31 11.10
N GLN A 493 -8.13 3.22 11.18
CA GLN A 493 -7.99 4.51 11.87
C GLN A 493 -8.18 4.39 13.40
N THR A 494 -8.96 3.41 13.86
CA THR A 494 -9.38 3.33 15.27
C THR A 494 -8.73 2.19 16.05
N ALA A 495 -8.22 1.17 15.36
CA ALA A 495 -7.68 -0.05 15.97
C ALA A 495 -6.38 -0.55 15.31
N GLY A 496 -5.80 0.20 14.37
CA GLY A 496 -4.59 -0.19 13.64
C GLY A 496 -4.78 -1.45 12.77
N PHE A 497 -6.02 -1.80 12.44
CA PHE A 497 -6.35 -3.01 11.68
C PHE A 497 -6.00 -2.84 10.19
N ARG A 498 -5.67 -3.95 9.51
CA ARG A 498 -5.36 -3.94 8.08
C ARG A 498 -6.59 -4.36 7.28
N PRO A 499 -7.20 -3.46 6.48
CA PRO A 499 -8.53 -3.69 5.93
C PRO A 499 -8.69 -4.98 5.12
N ASN A 500 -7.62 -5.45 4.47
CA ASN A 500 -7.67 -6.58 3.53
C ASN A 500 -6.84 -7.80 3.96
N ASN A 501 -6.58 -7.96 5.26
CA ASN A 501 -5.87 -9.15 5.79
C ASN A 501 -6.79 -10.33 6.13
N VAL A 502 -8.07 -10.25 5.79
CA VAL A 502 -9.06 -11.29 6.10
C VAL A 502 -9.89 -11.57 4.88
N GLU A 503 -9.41 -12.50 4.07
CA GLU A 503 -10.03 -12.92 2.83
C GLU A 503 -11.22 -13.85 3.08
N ASN A 504 -12.24 -13.73 2.22
CA ASN A 504 -13.40 -14.60 2.31
C ASN A 504 -13.96 -14.96 0.92
N TRP A 505 -13.77 -16.21 0.52
CA TRP A 505 -14.32 -16.77 -0.73
C TRP A 505 -15.51 -17.72 -0.48
N MET A 506 -16.04 -17.77 0.74
CA MET A 506 -17.14 -18.66 1.09
C MET A 506 -18.48 -18.11 0.60
N ASN A 507 -19.09 -18.79 -0.38
CA ASN A 507 -20.29 -18.33 -1.07
C ASN A 507 -21.63 -18.50 -0.32
N LYS A 508 -21.62 -18.63 1.01
CA LYS A 508 -22.86 -18.70 1.79
C LYS A 508 -22.83 -17.81 3.01
N ARG A 509 -24.03 -17.35 3.35
CA ARG A 509 -24.33 -16.57 4.55
C ARG A 509 -23.69 -17.17 5.80
N PHE A 510 -23.04 -16.31 6.60
CA PHE A 510 -22.37 -16.65 7.86
C PHE A 510 -21.23 -17.66 7.73
N GLN A 511 -20.72 -17.87 6.51
CA GLN A 511 -19.51 -18.64 6.30
C GLN A 511 -18.35 -17.67 6.09
N TYR A 512 -17.22 -18.05 6.66
CA TYR A 512 -15.94 -17.42 6.45
C TYR A 512 -14.89 -18.54 6.53
N ASN A 513 -13.85 -18.46 5.70
CA ASN A 513 -12.69 -19.34 5.81
C ASN A 513 -11.70 -18.82 6.86
N GLN A 514 -11.65 -17.50 7.09
CA GLN A 514 -10.72 -16.84 7.99
C GLN A 514 -11.39 -15.73 8.82
N SER A 515 -10.82 -15.45 9.99
CA SER A 515 -11.20 -14.33 10.84
C SER A 515 -9.99 -13.81 11.62
N GLN A 516 -9.94 -12.52 11.89
CA GLN A 516 -8.96 -11.88 12.79
C GLN A 516 -9.69 -11.00 13.81
N THR A 517 -9.03 -10.68 14.93
CA THR A 517 -9.58 -9.78 15.95
C THR A 517 -8.76 -8.50 15.98
N ALA A 518 -9.41 -7.37 15.74
CA ALA A 518 -8.81 -6.05 15.87
C ALA A 518 -8.45 -5.73 17.33
N SER A 519 -7.59 -4.74 17.55
CA SER A 519 -7.08 -4.40 18.89
C SER A 519 -8.17 -3.94 19.88
N ASP A 520 -9.31 -3.47 19.37
CA ASP A 520 -10.50 -3.10 20.13
C ASP A 520 -11.41 -4.31 20.50
N GLY A 521 -11.07 -5.51 20.02
CA GLY A 521 -11.82 -6.75 20.21
C GLY A 521 -12.84 -7.06 19.11
N THR A 522 -12.93 -6.26 18.05
CA THR A 522 -13.82 -6.50 16.91
C THR A 522 -13.37 -7.73 16.10
N GLU A 523 -14.24 -8.71 15.92
CA GLU A 523 -14.00 -9.87 15.03
C GLU A 523 -14.29 -9.48 13.58
N VAL A 524 -13.27 -9.58 12.72
CA VAL A 524 -13.32 -9.29 11.29
C VAL A 524 -13.21 -10.60 10.52
N THR A 525 -14.04 -10.78 9.48
CA THR A 525 -14.16 -12.03 8.72
C THR A 525 -14.15 -11.81 7.20
N HIS A 526 -13.79 -10.61 6.76
CA HIS A 526 -13.81 -10.19 5.36
C HIS A 526 -13.02 -8.90 5.15
N TYR A 527 -12.75 -8.58 3.89
CA TYR A 527 -12.10 -7.34 3.46
C TYR A 527 -12.96 -6.09 3.70
N GLY A 528 -12.30 -4.98 3.97
CA GLY A 528 -12.91 -3.66 3.92
C GLY A 528 -13.08 -3.13 2.50
N LEU A 529 -12.20 -3.48 1.56
CA LEU A 529 -12.31 -3.15 0.14
C LEU A 529 -12.01 -4.41 -0.70
N SER A 530 -12.90 -4.78 -1.62
CA SER A 530 -12.66 -5.92 -2.52
C SER A 530 -13.04 -5.62 -3.97
N VAL A 531 -12.43 -6.34 -4.90
CA VAL A 531 -12.85 -6.38 -6.30
C VAL A 531 -13.82 -7.55 -6.49
N LEU A 532 -14.95 -7.30 -7.13
CA LEU A 532 -15.86 -8.34 -7.55
C LEU A 532 -15.37 -8.93 -8.87
N GLN A 533 -14.68 -10.07 -8.78
CA GLN A 533 -14.24 -10.83 -9.93
C GLN A 533 -15.45 -11.32 -10.75
N ALA A 534 -15.58 -10.84 -11.99
CA ALA A 534 -16.74 -11.11 -12.84
C ALA A 534 -16.91 -12.60 -13.19
N ASP A 535 -15.81 -13.35 -13.25
CA ASP A 535 -15.79 -14.78 -13.52
C ASP A 535 -16.16 -15.68 -12.32
N GLY A 536 -16.02 -15.15 -11.10
CA GLY A 536 -16.30 -15.85 -9.85
C GLY A 536 -15.25 -16.85 -9.42
N ASN A 537 -14.02 -16.70 -9.89
CA ASN A 537 -12.93 -17.60 -9.54
C ASN A 537 -12.33 -17.29 -8.16
N TYR A 538 -12.46 -16.06 -7.66
CA TYR A 538 -11.87 -15.63 -6.38
C TYR A 538 -10.36 -15.84 -6.36
N ASP A 539 -9.70 -15.58 -7.49
CA ASP A 539 -8.25 -15.78 -7.61
C ASP A 539 -7.47 -14.84 -6.69
N LEU A 540 -8.00 -13.65 -6.42
CA LEU A 540 -7.42 -12.69 -5.47
C LEU A 540 -7.49 -13.23 -4.04
N GLU A 541 -8.66 -13.65 -3.58
CA GLU A 541 -8.83 -14.18 -2.23
C GLU A 541 -8.13 -15.54 -2.06
N LYS A 542 -8.09 -16.39 -3.10
CA LYS A 542 -7.43 -17.72 -3.04
C LYS A 542 -5.92 -17.65 -3.29
N TYR A 543 -5.35 -16.46 -3.45
CA TYR A 543 -3.94 -16.24 -3.71
C TYR A 543 -3.42 -16.92 -5.00
N VAL A 544 -4.29 -17.04 -6.01
CA VAL A 544 -3.99 -17.72 -7.28
C VAL A 544 -3.28 -16.77 -8.25
N ASN A 545 -3.83 -15.58 -8.46
CA ASN A 545 -3.23 -14.54 -9.31
C ASN A 545 -3.61 -13.15 -8.77
N ARG A 546 -3.00 -12.10 -9.34
CA ARG A 546 -3.17 -10.69 -8.92
C ARG A 546 -4.23 -9.93 -9.71
N GLY A 547 -5.08 -10.66 -10.42
CA GLY A 547 -6.04 -10.13 -11.36
C GLY A 547 -5.79 -10.65 -12.78
N ASP A 548 -6.86 -10.70 -13.56
CA ASP A 548 -6.80 -11.01 -14.99
C ASP A 548 -7.99 -10.41 -15.76
N ALA A 549 -8.07 -10.73 -17.06
CA ALA A 549 -9.13 -10.25 -17.94
C ALA A 549 -10.54 -10.78 -17.57
N GLY A 550 -10.63 -11.89 -16.84
CA GLY A 550 -11.87 -12.49 -16.35
C GLY A 550 -12.54 -11.70 -15.24
N ASP A 551 -11.82 -10.78 -14.61
CA ASP A 551 -12.34 -9.97 -13.51
C ASP A 551 -13.22 -8.80 -13.96
N PHE A 552 -13.18 -8.44 -15.25
CA PHE A 552 -13.92 -7.32 -15.81
C PHE A 552 -15.28 -7.74 -16.37
N PHE A 553 -16.33 -6.99 -16.04
CA PHE A 553 -17.63 -7.15 -16.70
C PHE A 553 -17.58 -6.57 -18.11
N LYS A 554 -17.90 -7.41 -19.08
CA LYS A 554 -17.89 -7.12 -20.52
C LYS A 554 -19.30 -6.89 -21.05
N THR A 555 -19.36 -6.54 -22.35
CA THR A 555 -20.63 -6.39 -23.06
C THR A 555 -21.47 -7.66 -22.96
N GLY A 556 -22.70 -7.52 -22.45
CA GLY A 556 -23.64 -8.62 -22.26
C GLY A 556 -23.59 -9.28 -20.88
N ASP A 557 -22.62 -8.94 -20.04
CA ASP A 557 -22.59 -9.38 -18.65
C ASP A 557 -23.63 -8.67 -17.80
N SER A 558 -23.85 -9.20 -16.60
CA SER A 558 -24.73 -8.58 -15.61
C SER A 558 -24.31 -8.91 -14.18
N LEU A 559 -24.53 -7.96 -13.29
CA LEU A 559 -24.47 -8.14 -11.86
C LEU A 559 -25.89 -8.26 -11.32
N THR A 560 -26.17 -9.33 -10.58
CA THR A 560 -27.47 -9.52 -9.91
C THR A 560 -27.25 -9.86 -8.44
N PRO A 561 -28.21 -9.59 -7.54
CA PRO A 561 -27.99 -9.72 -6.10
C PRO A 561 -27.62 -11.12 -5.59
N ASN A 562 -27.79 -12.17 -6.40
CA ASN A 562 -27.55 -13.57 -6.02
C ASN A 562 -26.69 -14.32 -7.04
N SER A 563 -25.88 -13.62 -7.85
CA SER A 563 -25.03 -14.33 -8.82
C SER A 563 -24.06 -15.27 -8.08
N SER A 564 -24.02 -16.54 -8.48
CA SER A 564 -23.10 -17.52 -7.90
C SER A 564 -21.64 -17.30 -8.33
N ASN A 565 -21.46 -16.53 -9.41
CA ASN A 565 -20.18 -16.28 -10.06
C ASN A 565 -19.66 -14.88 -9.75
N VAL A 566 -20.33 -14.10 -8.91
CA VAL A 566 -19.78 -12.82 -8.46
C VAL A 566 -20.19 -12.72 -7.02
N HIS A 567 -19.27 -12.45 -6.10
CA HIS A 567 -19.62 -12.28 -4.69
C HIS A 567 -20.48 -11.02 -4.48
N THR A 568 -21.74 -11.07 -4.89
CA THR A 568 -22.75 -10.03 -4.68
C THR A 568 -23.39 -10.13 -3.31
N GLY A 569 -22.99 -11.16 -2.56
CA GLY A 569 -23.43 -11.36 -1.21
C GLY A 569 -22.77 -10.40 -0.26
N SER A 570 -23.34 -9.21 -0.13
CA SER A 570 -22.88 -8.23 0.85
C SER A 570 -23.02 -8.80 2.28
N TYR A 571 -22.17 -8.33 3.19
CA TYR A 571 -22.12 -8.78 4.58
C TYR A 571 -23.27 -8.19 5.39
N TYR A 572 -23.92 -7.11 4.91
CA TYR A 572 -25.23 -6.65 5.36
C TYR A 572 -26.36 -7.10 4.42
N PHE A 573 -27.57 -7.23 4.96
CA PHE A 573 -28.66 -7.92 4.24
C PHE A 573 -29.91 -7.05 4.14
N TRP A 574 -30.44 -6.92 2.93
CA TRP A 574 -31.72 -6.22 2.70
C TRP A 574 -32.93 -7.00 3.23
N LYS A 575 -32.85 -8.34 3.31
CA LYS A 575 -33.89 -9.22 3.88
C LYS A 575 -33.36 -9.97 5.10
N GLY A 576 -34.16 -10.00 6.16
CA GLY A 576 -33.80 -10.52 7.50
C GLY A 576 -33.27 -11.96 7.57
N ASN A 577 -33.22 -12.54 8.77
CA ASN A 577 -32.55 -13.82 9.05
C ASN A 577 -33.17 -15.04 8.32
N SER A 578 -32.74 -15.33 7.07
CA SER A 578 -33.00 -16.59 6.34
C SER A 578 -31.69 -17.20 5.80
N ALA A 579 -31.68 -18.52 5.55
CA ALA A 579 -30.53 -19.26 5.03
C ALA A 579 -30.32 -19.14 3.51
N THR A 580 -30.95 -18.15 2.87
CA THR A 580 -30.84 -17.84 1.44
C THR A 580 -29.55 -17.03 1.20
N PRO A 581 -28.91 -17.07 0.01
CA PRO A 581 -27.81 -16.17 -0.32
C PRO A 581 -28.16 -14.70 -0.01
N ALA A 582 -27.14 -13.93 0.36
CA ALA A 582 -27.25 -12.49 0.59
C ALA A 582 -27.86 -11.80 -0.64
N ASP A 583 -28.81 -10.88 -0.42
CA ASP A 583 -29.50 -10.11 -1.46
C ASP A 583 -29.18 -8.64 -1.20
N SER A 584 -28.23 -8.09 -1.96
CA SER A 584 -27.86 -6.67 -1.92
C SER A 584 -28.96 -5.77 -2.51
N GLY A 585 -29.88 -6.35 -3.28
CA GLY A 585 -30.89 -5.63 -4.05
C GLY A 585 -30.35 -4.89 -5.28
N ILE A 586 -29.04 -4.89 -5.50
CA ILE A 586 -28.34 -4.14 -6.55
C ILE A 586 -28.29 -4.94 -7.85
N HIS A 587 -28.69 -4.29 -8.94
CA HIS A 587 -28.60 -4.83 -10.29
C HIS A 587 -27.80 -3.88 -11.18
N VAL A 588 -26.91 -4.47 -11.98
CA VAL A 588 -26.24 -3.81 -13.10
C VAL A 588 -26.44 -4.68 -14.33
N THR A 589 -27.21 -4.20 -15.30
CA THR A 589 -27.58 -4.96 -16.50
C THR A 589 -27.32 -4.17 -17.76
N ASP A 590 -27.47 -4.83 -18.91
CA ASP A 590 -27.33 -4.21 -20.22
C ASP A 590 -25.98 -3.49 -20.38
N ILE A 591 -24.92 -4.10 -19.82
CA ILE A 591 -23.55 -3.59 -19.93
C ILE A 591 -23.16 -3.64 -21.40
N VAL A 592 -22.77 -2.50 -21.95
CA VAL A 592 -22.33 -2.33 -23.33
C VAL A 592 -21.12 -1.41 -23.36
N GLU A 593 -20.02 -1.91 -23.91
CA GLU A 593 -18.85 -1.09 -24.26
C GLU A 593 -19.08 -0.40 -25.61
N ASN A 594 -18.94 0.92 -25.63
CA ASN A 594 -19.13 1.77 -26.79
C ASN A 594 -17.82 1.87 -27.59
N ASP A 595 -17.91 2.32 -28.85
CA ASP A 595 -16.75 2.45 -29.76
C ASP A 595 -15.61 3.35 -29.22
N ASP A 596 -15.90 4.26 -28.29
CA ASP A 596 -14.92 5.16 -27.67
C ASP A 596 -14.29 4.61 -26.37
N GLY A 597 -14.64 3.38 -26.00
CA GLY A 597 -14.22 2.71 -24.78
C GLY A 597 -15.02 3.10 -23.53
N SER A 598 -16.05 3.95 -23.64
CA SER A 598 -16.99 4.18 -22.53
C SER A 598 -17.92 2.98 -22.34
N ILE A 599 -18.47 2.79 -21.14
CA ILE A 599 -19.43 1.71 -20.85
C ILE A 599 -20.77 2.30 -20.46
N THR A 600 -21.83 1.88 -21.15
CA THR A 600 -23.21 2.18 -20.77
C THR A 600 -23.82 0.96 -20.06
N ALA A 601 -24.49 1.17 -18.93
CA ALA A 601 -25.20 0.13 -18.22
C ALA A 601 -26.43 0.67 -17.46
N ASN A 602 -27.35 -0.22 -17.14
CA ASN A 602 -28.52 0.05 -16.30
C ASN A 602 -28.22 -0.28 -14.83
N PHE A 603 -28.27 0.73 -13.96
CA PHE A 603 -28.07 0.62 -12.52
C PHE A 603 -29.40 0.81 -11.79
N TYR A 604 -29.80 -0.15 -10.96
CA TYR A 604 -31.06 -0.07 -10.23
C TYR A 604 -31.15 -1.01 -9.04
N TYR A 605 -32.14 -0.76 -8.19
CA TYR A 605 -32.54 -1.70 -7.16
C TYR A 605 -33.79 -2.46 -7.60
N SER A 606 -33.83 -3.76 -7.37
CA SER A 606 -35.03 -4.56 -7.60
C SER A 606 -35.39 -5.37 -6.36
N THR A 607 -36.54 -5.06 -5.77
CA THR A 607 -37.23 -6.05 -4.97
C THR A 607 -37.96 -7.01 -5.93
N ASN A 608 -37.55 -8.28 -6.07
CA ASN A 608 -38.45 -9.45 -6.14
C ASN A 608 -37.88 -10.66 -6.90
N GLU A 609 -37.92 -11.83 -6.25
CA GLU A 609 -38.32 -13.08 -6.93
C GLU A 609 -39.55 -13.76 -6.28
N ALA A 610 -40.29 -13.09 -5.38
CA ALA A 610 -41.47 -13.70 -4.72
C ALA A 610 -42.83 -13.10 -5.10
N LYS A 611 -42.93 -12.23 -6.10
CA LYS A 611 -44.23 -11.72 -6.60
C LYS A 611 -44.24 -11.45 -8.11
N VAL A 612 -44.22 -12.53 -8.89
CA VAL A 612 -44.96 -12.56 -10.17
C VAL A 612 -46.08 -13.59 -9.96
N LYS A 613 -47.31 -13.08 -10.13
CA LYS A 613 -48.64 -13.65 -9.82
C LYS A 613 -48.81 -15.16 -9.65
#